data_AF-A0A4Q5R3G9-F1
#
_entry.id   AF-A0A4Q5R3G9-F1
#
_cell.length_a   1.000
_cell.length_b   1.000
_cell.length_c   1.000
_cell.angle_alpha   90.00
_cell.angle_beta   90.00
_cell.angle_gamma   90.00
#
_symmetry.space_group_name_H-M   'P 1'
#
loop_
_entity.id
_entity.type
_entity.pdbx_description
1 polymer ?
#
loop_
_entity_poly.entity_id
_entity_poly.type
_entity_poly.pdbx_seq_one_letter_code
_entity_poly.pdbx_strand_id
1 'polypeptide(L)'
;MVAAGHPQSDGLSRAGAGDRVVADAARPLVRGAGHRPHAGQSRFLRAGRPTHGRGCVREMDRRCEGSRETGSPEPARTMISVAAVGSASDAAGYYARDNYYTADQAEGASAWAGEGAAELGLSGPVDADQFEKVLAGELPNGVVLDAKRGEHRAGWDITMSVPKSVSILALVGGDHRLVAAVREAAAATLVWAERNIAEGRVVNSKHQAPETTGRFVAATFLHDVNRSGEPQLHVHNVIANATRTADGTWRALHSDQLYHRQHVMDAVFLSALRSRVETLGYVAIFRHDLRNGAFEIAGVSREVVEAFSVRSA
;
A
#
# COMPACT_ATOMS: atom_id res chain seq x y z
N MET A 1 -16.78 24.65 -76.98
CA MET A 1 -17.28 25.25 -75.72
C MET A 1 -16.23 24.99 -74.64
N VAL A 2 -15.37 25.98 -74.40
CA VAL A 2 -15.22 26.78 -73.14
C VAL A 2 -14.60 25.93 -72.01
N ALA A 3 -13.29 26.01 -71.70
CA ALA A 3 -12.41 27.07 -71.19
C ALA A 3 -12.24 27.05 -69.66
N ALA A 4 -11.00 27.32 -69.25
CA ALA A 4 -10.43 27.27 -67.90
C ALA A 4 -10.94 28.37 -66.94
N GLY A 5 -10.65 28.19 -65.64
CA GLY A 5 -10.66 29.31 -64.68
C GLY A 5 -10.69 28.91 -63.21
N HIS A 6 -9.56 29.00 -62.51
CA HIS A 6 -9.52 29.51 -61.13
C HIS A 6 -9.43 31.04 -61.21
N PRO A 7 -9.99 31.77 -60.22
CA PRO A 7 -9.09 32.49 -59.32
C PRO A 7 -9.55 32.58 -57.85
N GLN A 8 -8.56 32.88 -57.00
CA GLN A 8 -8.66 33.37 -55.63
C GLN A 8 -9.05 34.86 -55.59
N SER A 9 -9.66 35.30 -54.47
CA SER A 9 -9.51 36.62 -53.81
C SER A 9 -10.59 36.72 -52.72
N ASP A 10 -10.28 36.73 -51.42
CA ASP A 10 -9.80 37.86 -50.58
C ASP A 10 -10.93 38.59 -49.83
N GLY A 11 -10.66 38.92 -48.56
CA GLY A 11 -11.45 39.82 -47.71
C GLY A 11 -11.88 39.18 -46.38
N LEU A 12 -11.10 39.16 -45.28
CA LEU A 12 -10.76 40.29 -44.37
C LEU A 12 -12.02 41.11 -44.01
N SER A 13 -12.38 41.46 -42.76
CA SER A 13 -11.66 41.60 -41.49
C SER A 13 -12.68 42.02 -40.41
N ARG A 14 -12.40 41.68 -39.14
CA ARG A 14 -12.47 42.52 -37.90
C ARG A 14 -12.81 41.64 -36.69
N ALA A 15 -11.91 41.38 -35.74
CA ALA A 15 -11.19 42.25 -34.79
C ALA A 15 -12.02 42.61 -33.54
N GLY A 16 -11.46 42.24 -32.38
CA GLY A 16 -11.86 42.56 -30.99
C GLY A 16 -11.28 41.47 -30.08
N ALA A 17 -10.07 41.54 -29.50
CA ALA A 17 -9.39 42.53 -28.65
C ALA A 17 -9.90 42.55 -27.19
N GLY A 18 -8.97 42.28 -26.25
CA GLY A 18 -9.07 42.42 -24.79
C GLY A 18 -9.29 41.08 -24.06
N ASP A 19 -8.50 40.60 -23.10
CA ASP A 19 -7.34 41.17 -22.39
C ASP A 19 -6.47 40.03 -21.83
N ARG A 20 -5.15 40.25 -21.87
CA ARG A 20 -4.13 39.43 -21.19
C ARG A 20 -3.88 40.03 -19.81
N VAL A 21 -3.80 39.19 -18.78
CA VAL A 21 -3.13 39.55 -17.52
C VAL A 21 -2.00 38.55 -17.27
N VAL A 22 -0.78 39.05 -17.41
CA VAL A 22 0.47 38.49 -16.88
C VAL A 22 1.06 39.58 -15.99
N ALA A 23 1.33 39.27 -14.72
CA ALA A 23 2.24 40.02 -13.84
C ALA A 23 2.62 39.02 -12.73
N ASP A 24 3.81 38.43 -12.73
CA ASP A 24 5.16 38.97 -12.45
C ASP A 24 5.50 38.98 -10.95
N ALA A 25 6.76 38.62 -10.70
CA ALA A 25 7.34 38.18 -9.45
C ALA A 25 7.73 39.33 -8.51
N ALA A 26 7.77 39.05 -7.20
CA ALA A 26 8.58 39.82 -6.25
C ALA A 26 8.96 39.00 -5.00
N ARG A 27 10.26 38.70 -4.88
CA ARG A 27 11.05 38.56 -3.63
C ARG A 27 12.02 39.76 -3.59
N PRO A 28 12.79 40.03 -2.52
CA PRO A 28 12.57 39.93 -1.06
C PRO A 28 12.86 41.30 -0.36
N LEU A 29 12.65 41.41 0.95
CA LEU A 29 13.16 42.53 1.76
C LEU A 29 13.99 42.03 2.93
N VAL A 30 15.27 42.41 2.92
CA VAL A 30 16.23 42.30 4.03
C VAL A 30 16.62 43.72 4.47
N ARG A 31 16.41 44.02 5.75
CA ARG A 31 17.14 44.98 6.63
C ARG A 31 16.75 44.59 8.07
N GLY A 32 17.58 44.47 9.09
CA GLY A 32 18.98 44.81 9.35
C GLY A 32 19.08 45.29 10.81
N ALA A 33 19.99 44.68 11.60
CA ALA A 33 20.50 45.08 12.93
C ALA A 33 19.49 45.17 14.12
N GLY A 34 19.77 44.76 15.35
CA GLY A 34 20.95 44.18 16.02
C GLY A 34 20.90 44.55 17.51
N HIS A 35 20.88 43.58 18.44
CA HIS A 35 21.46 43.71 19.80
C HIS A 35 21.43 42.37 20.56
N ARG A 36 22.60 41.95 21.05
CA ARG A 36 22.82 41.02 22.18
C ARG A 36 23.13 41.88 23.44
N PRO A 37 23.37 41.33 24.67
CA PRO A 37 23.30 39.95 25.17
C PRO A 37 22.51 39.82 26.50
N HIS A 38 22.32 38.61 27.03
CA HIS A 38 22.80 38.24 28.38
C HIS A 38 22.61 36.75 28.69
N ALA A 39 23.58 36.24 29.45
CA ALA A 39 23.77 34.85 29.85
C ALA A 39 22.90 34.44 31.05
N GLY A 40 22.59 33.16 31.16
CA GLY A 40 22.00 32.55 32.34
C GLY A 40 22.12 31.03 32.31
N GLN A 41 23.20 30.52 32.90
CA GLN A 41 23.48 29.09 33.08
C GLN A 41 22.57 28.52 34.19
N SER A 42 22.04 27.30 34.02
CA SER A 42 21.42 26.54 35.13
C SER A 42 22.10 25.18 35.24
N ARG A 43 22.73 24.98 36.40
CA ARG A 43 23.47 23.78 36.80
C ARG A 43 22.53 22.61 37.14
N PHE A 44 23.00 21.42 36.78
CA PHE A 44 22.63 20.14 37.37
C PHE A 44 22.93 20.08 38.87
N LEU A 45 22.00 19.51 39.66
CA LEU A 45 22.30 18.87 40.94
C LEU A 45 21.47 17.59 41.11
N ARG A 46 22.16 16.55 41.59
CA ARG A 46 21.69 15.19 41.87
C ARG A 46 21.29 15.04 43.34
N ALA A 47 20.51 13.98 43.57
CA ALA A 47 20.49 13.06 44.73
C ALA A 47 19.45 13.27 45.85
N GLY A 48 18.83 12.14 46.24
CA GLY A 48 18.12 11.95 47.51
C GLY A 48 17.10 10.80 47.49
N ARG A 49 17.50 9.59 47.92
CA ARG A 49 16.58 8.55 48.43
C ARG A 49 16.28 8.83 49.90
N PRO A 50 15.12 8.35 50.41
CA PRO A 50 15.18 7.61 51.68
C PRO A 50 14.30 6.34 51.72
N THR A 51 14.47 5.61 52.82
CA THR A 51 14.19 4.20 53.07
C THR A 51 13.08 3.96 54.11
N HIS A 52 12.35 2.85 53.94
CA HIS A 52 11.81 1.90 54.94
C HIS A 52 10.81 2.33 56.04
N GLY A 53 9.71 1.55 56.16
CA GLY A 53 8.87 1.43 57.37
C GLY A 53 7.76 0.36 57.23
N ARG A 54 7.87 -0.74 57.99
CA ARG A 54 6.91 -1.87 58.17
C ARG A 54 5.73 -1.42 59.07
N GLY A 55 4.53 -1.98 59.18
CA GLY A 55 3.80 -3.18 58.71
C GLY A 55 2.56 -3.39 59.62
N CYS A 56 1.49 -4.09 59.20
CA CYS A 56 0.54 -4.92 60.01
C CYS A 56 -0.65 -5.42 59.15
N VAL A 57 -0.67 -6.68 58.69
CA VAL A 57 -1.45 -7.89 59.11
C VAL A 57 -2.99 -7.78 59.24
N ARG A 58 -3.71 -8.54 58.39
CA ARG A 58 -4.86 -9.48 58.62
C ARG A 58 -5.78 -9.52 57.38
N GLU A 59 -5.70 -10.58 56.57
CA GLU A 59 -6.51 -11.80 56.64
C GLU A 59 -7.96 -11.61 56.12
N MET A 60 -8.20 -12.03 54.87
CA MET A 60 -9.35 -12.88 54.53
C MET A 60 -9.10 -13.55 53.19
N ASP A 61 -8.66 -14.80 53.27
CA ASP A 61 -8.54 -15.74 52.17
C ASP A 61 -9.89 -16.44 52.00
N ARG A 62 -10.46 -16.48 50.79
CA ARG A 62 -11.10 -17.67 50.18
C ARG A 62 -11.95 -17.35 48.94
N ARG A 63 -11.61 -18.11 47.90
CA ARG A 63 -12.44 -18.58 46.77
C ARG A 63 -12.68 -17.60 45.62
N CYS A 64 -11.82 -17.72 44.61
CA CYS A 64 -12.23 -18.08 43.24
C CYS A 64 -11.02 -18.72 42.55
N GLU A 65 -10.86 -20.03 42.70
CA GLU A 65 -10.03 -20.84 41.80
C GLU A 65 -10.77 -20.94 40.46
N GLY A 66 -10.64 -19.87 39.66
CA GLY A 66 -10.94 -19.90 38.23
C GLY A 66 -9.71 -20.49 37.53
N SER A 67 -9.92 -21.62 36.87
CA SER A 67 -8.98 -22.29 35.97
C SER A 67 -8.15 -21.29 35.16
N ARG A 68 -6.84 -21.24 35.45
CA ARG A 68 -5.87 -20.63 34.55
C ARG A 68 -5.81 -21.49 33.30
N GLU A 69 -6.62 -21.16 32.30
CA GLU A 69 -6.34 -21.57 30.93
C GLU A 69 -5.00 -20.94 30.54
N THR A 70 -3.94 -21.72 30.69
CA THR A 70 -2.61 -21.42 30.15
C THR A 70 -2.63 -21.69 28.65
N GLY A 71 -3.46 -20.95 27.92
CA GLY A 71 -3.26 -20.72 26.50
C GLY A 71 -2.46 -19.44 26.37
N SER A 72 -1.22 -19.51 25.89
CA SER A 72 -0.59 -18.32 25.30
C SER A 72 -1.58 -17.78 24.25
N PRO A 73 -1.96 -16.49 24.27
CA PRO A 73 -2.88 -15.98 23.27
C PRO A 73 -2.25 -16.24 21.89
N GLU A 74 -2.96 -16.97 21.02
CA GLU A 74 -2.55 -17.09 19.62
C GLU A 74 -2.28 -15.67 19.09
N PRO A 75 -1.20 -15.47 18.32
CA PRO A 75 -0.94 -14.16 17.76
C PRO A 75 -2.13 -13.77 16.86
N ALA A 76 -2.90 -12.78 17.31
CA ALA A 76 -4.04 -12.28 16.55
C ALA A 76 -3.59 -11.95 15.10
N ARG A 77 -4.33 -12.49 14.14
CA ARG A 77 -3.97 -12.59 12.72
C ARG A 77 -4.16 -11.24 12.01
N THR A 78 -3.24 -10.90 11.10
CA THR A 78 -3.35 -9.73 10.20
C THR A 78 -3.95 -10.15 8.86
N MET A 79 -4.58 -9.23 8.16
CA MET A 79 -5.22 -9.48 6.85
C MET A 79 -4.27 -9.19 5.67
N ILE A 80 -3.22 -8.41 5.90
CA ILE A 80 -2.08 -8.26 5.01
C ILE A 80 -1.01 -9.31 5.31
N SER A 81 -0.49 -9.96 4.26
CA SER A 81 0.72 -10.78 4.29
C SER A 81 1.78 -10.20 3.36
N VAL A 82 3.05 -10.28 3.76
CA VAL A 82 4.20 -9.90 2.93
C VAL A 82 5.05 -11.13 2.68
N ALA A 83 5.30 -11.46 1.41
CA ALA A 83 6.13 -12.59 1.01
C ALA A 83 7.14 -12.18 -0.05
N ALA A 84 8.33 -12.78 -0.04
CA ALA A 84 9.26 -12.63 -1.15
C ALA A 84 8.73 -13.38 -2.38
N VAL A 85 8.83 -12.76 -3.55
CA VAL A 85 8.53 -13.42 -4.83
C VAL A 85 9.66 -14.39 -5.15
N GLY A 86 9.32 -15.62 -5.52
CA GLY A 86 10.29 -16.71 -5.77
C GLY A 86 11.16 -16.45 -6.99
N SER A 87 10.59 -16.63 -8.18
CA SER A 87 11.23 -16.32 -9.47
C SER A 87 10.34 -15.42 -10.33
N ALA A 88 10.92 -14.68 -11.26
CA ALA A 88 10.19 -13.81 -12.17
C ALA A 88 9.22 -14.61 -13.07
N SER A 89 9.69 -15.73 -13.61
CA SER A 89 8.91 -16.59 -14.51
C SER A 89 7.74 -17.28 -13.79
N ASP A 90 7.96 -17.80 -12.58
CA ASP A 90 6.89 -18.39 -11.77
C ASP A 90 5.83 -17.35 -11.40
N ALA A 91 6.25 -16.11 -11.11
CA ALA A 91 5.35 -15.03 -10.75
C ALA A 91 4.48 -14.59 -11.92
N ALA A 92 5.05 -14.38 -13.10
CA ALA A 92 4.28 -14.01 -14.30
C ALA A 92 3.20 -15.05 -14.61
N GLY A 93 3.56 -16.34 -14.59
CA GLY A 93 2.60 -17.43 -14.79
C GLY A 93 1.60 -17.62 -13.64
N TYR A 94 1.96 -17.29 -12.40
CA TYR A 94 1.09 -17.46 -11.23
C TYR A 94 0.04 -16.34 -11.12
N TYR A 95 0.43 -15.09 -11.32
CA TYR A 95 -0.46 -13.93 -11.21
C TYR A 95 -1.28 -13.67 -12.46
N ALA A 96 -0.80 -14.10 -13.64
CA ALA A 96 -1.56 -14.01 -14.89
C ALA A 96 -2.52 -15.19 -15.12
N ARG A 97 -2.57 -16.17 -14.21
CA ARG A 97 -3.59 -17.23 -14.29
C ARG A 97 -4.94 -16.63 -13.90
N ASP A 98 -5.78 -16.43 -14.92
CA ASP A 98 -7.15 -15.95 -14.80
C ASP A 98 -7.96 -16.82 -13.83
N ASN A 99 -8.14 -16.31 -12.61
CA ASN A 99 -9.11 -16.81 -11.64
C ASN A 99 -10.28 -15.81 -11.59
N TYR A 100 -10.96 -15.60 -12.72
CA TYR A 100 -12.10 -14.69 -12.79
C TYR A 100 -13.36 -15.47 -13.18
N TYR A 101 -14.42 -15.34 -12.39
CA TYR A 101 -15.70 -15.98 -12.68
C TYR A 101 -16.44 -15.34 -13.87
N THR A 102 -16.18 -14.06 -14.20
CA THR A 102 -16.87 -13.36 -15.30
C THR A 102 -15.95 -12.42 -16.10
N ALA A 103 -16.29 -12.18 -17.38
CA ALA A 103 -15.47 -11.39 -18.32
C ALA A 103 -15.38 -9.89 -17.97
N ASP A 104 -16.39 -9.34 -17.29
CA ASP A 104 -16.42 -7.99 -16.74
C ASP A 104 -15.54 -7.83 -15.50
N GLN A 105 -15.27 -8.91 -14.76
CA GLN A 105 -14.32 -8.94 -13.64
C GLN A 105 -12.86 -9.09 -14.11
N ALA A 106 -12.66 -9.69 -15.29
CA ALA A 106 -11.34 -9.76 -15.93
C ALA A 106 -10.86 -8.37 -16.42
N GLU A 107 -11.77 -7.45 -16.72
CA GLU A 107 -11.40 -6.08 -17.12
C GLU A 107 -10.92 -5.27 -15.91
N GLY A 108 -9.60 -4.99 -15.87
CA GLY A 108 -8.98 -4.32 -14.72
C GLY A 108 -8.64 -5.24 -13.54
N ALA A 109 -8.70 -6.55 -13.78
CA ALA A 109 -8.11 -7.62 -12.98
C ALA A 109 -6.67 -7.35 -12.55
N SER A 110 -5.87 -6.87 -13.50
CA SER A 110 -4.50 -6.45 -13.29
C SER A 110 -4.28 -4.99 -13.66
N ALA A 111 -3.42 -4.31 -12.91
CA ALA A 111 -2.99 -2.95 -13.26
C ALA A 111 -1.61 -2.62 -12.69
N TRP A 112 -0.82 -1.88 -13.46
CA TRP A 112 0.38 -1.19 -12.97
C TRP A 112 0.01 -0.09 -11.98
N ALA A 113 0.81 0.06 -10.92
CA ALA A 113 0.61 1.03 -9.87
C ALA A 113 1.94 1.54 -9.29
N GLY A 114 1.88 2.71 -8.65
CA GLY A 114 3.02 3.39 -8.06
C GLY A 114 3.62 4.47 -8.96
N GLU A 115 4.14 5.50 -8.34
CA GLU A 115 4.85 6.61 -8.98
C GLU A 115 6.11 6.13 -9.71
N GLY A 116 6.78 5.08 -9.19
CA GLY A 116 7.91 4.46 -9.88
C GLY A 116 7.50 3.77 -11.19
N ALA A 117 6.35 3.08 -11.21
CA ALA A 117 5.80 2.51 -12.43
C ALA A 117 5.45 3.61 -13.45
N ALA A 118 4.79 4.68 -12.99
CA ALA A 118 4.46 5.83 -13.84
C ALA A 118 5.70 6.49 -14.46
N GLU A 119 6.79 6.66 -13.70
CA GLU A 119 8.07 7.19 -14.21
C GLU A 119 8.71 6.30 -15.29
N LEU A 120 8.40 5.00 -15.30
CA LEU A 120 8.83 4.05 -16.33
C LEU A 120 7.85 3.94 -17.50
N GLY A 121 6.76 4.72 -17.50
CA GLY A 121 5.70 4.64 -18.50
C GLY A 121 4.81 3.40 -18.36
N LEU A 122 4.87 2.71 -17.23
CA LEU A 122 4.04 1.53 -16.92
C LEU A 122 2.69 2.01 -16.37
N SER A 123 1.62 1.75 -17.11
CA SER A 123 0.27 2.14 -16.73
C SER A 123 -0.77 1.20 -17.36
N GLY A 124 -1.96 1.15 -16.77
CA GLY A 124 -3.04 0.29 -17.27
C GLY A 124 -2.78 -1.19 -16.99
N PRO A 125 -3.38 -2.10 -17.77
CA PRO A 125 -3.25 -3.54 -17.61
C PRO A 125 -1.79 -4.02 -17.64
N VAL A 126 -1.53 -5.12 -16.93
CA VAL A 126 -0.18 -5.69 -16.82
C VAL A 126 0.07 -6.67 -17.96
N ASP A 127 1.04 -6.35 -18.82
CA ASP A 127 1.57 -7.28 -19.82
C ASP A 127 2.52 -8.29 -19.16
N ALA A 128 2.36 -9.58 -19.46
CA ALA A 128 3.09 -10.66 -18.78
C ALA A 128 4.60 -10.62 -19.08
N ASP A 129 4.99 -10.40 -20.33
CA ASP A 129 6.39 -10.36 -20.74
C ASP A 129 7.11 -9.15 -20.13
N GLN A 130 6.45 -7.99 -20.14
CA GLN A 130 6.96 -6.79 -19.49
C GLN A 130 7.06 -6.96 -17.98
N PHE A 131 6.07 -7.59 -17.34
CA PHE A 131 6.08 -7.88 -15.92
C PHE A 131 7.22 -8.81 -15.53
N GLU A 132 7.46 -9.88 -16.29
CA GLU A 132 8.58 -10.79 -16.07
C GLU A 132 9.93 -10.05 -16.16
N LYS A 133 10.11 -9.19 -17.17
CA LYS A 133 11.34 -8.37 -17.31
C LYS A 133 11.55 -7.43 -16.12
N VAL A 134 10.49 -6.74 -15.68
CA VAL A 134 10.56 -5.86 -14.52
C VAL A 134 10.95 -6.64 -13.25
N LEU A 135 10.39 -7.83 -13.07
CA LEU A 135 10.78 -8.74 -11.97
C LEU A 135 12.20 -9.32 -12.14
N ALA A 136 12.72 -9.43 -13.35
CA ALA A 136 14.13 -9.78 -13.58
C ALA A 136 15.10 -8.60 -13.31
N GLY A 137 14.58 -7.41 -13.02
CA GLY A 137 15.36 -6.20 -12.82
C GLY A 137 15.68 -5.44 -14.12
N GLU A 138 15.04 -5.81 -15.23
CA GLU A 138 15.16 -5.15 -16.53
C GLU A 138 14.05 -4.09 -16.69
N LEU A 139 14.38 -2.82 -16.51
CA LEU A 139 13.42 -1.73 -16.54
C LEU A 139 13.18 -1.23 -17.98
N PRO A 140 11.97 -0.74 -18.32
CA PRO A 140 11.62 -0.26 -19.67
C PRO A 140 12.51 0.86 -20.22
N ASN A 141 13.17 1.62 -19.34
CA ASN A 141 14.11 2.68 -19.71
C ASN A 141 15.53 2.19 -20.02
N GLY A 142 15.74 0.86 -20.06
CA GLY A 142 17.03 0.22 -20.37
C GLY A 142 17.95 0.05 -19.16
N VAL A 143 17.52 0.45 -17.96
CA VAL A 143 18.29 0.19 -16.74
C VAL A 143 18.15 -1.28 -16.35
N VAL A 144 19.27 -1.92 -16.05
CA VAL A 144 19.32 -3.29 -15.52
C VAL A 144 19.85 -3.25 -14.08
N LEU A 145 19.03 -3.75 -13.14
CA LEU A 145 19.35 -3.79 -11.72
C LEU A 145 20.17 -5.04 -11.38
N ASP A 146 21.47 -4.95 -11.59
CA ASP A 146 22.36 -6.09 -11.43
C ASP A 146 22.58 -6.47 -9.95
N ALA A 147 22.54 -7.77 -9.67
CA ALA A 147 22.84 -8.29 -8.34
C ALA A 147 24.35 -8.54 -8.25
N LYS A 148 25.06 -7.71 -7.46
CA LYS A 148 26.52 -7.86 -7.24
C LYS A 148 26.93 -9.25 -6.72
N ARG A 149 25.98 -10.05 -6.21
CA ARG A 149 26.16 -11.45 -5.78
C ARG A 149 24.88 -12.23 -6.04
N GLY A 150 24.88 -13.09 -7.06
CA GLY A 150 23.76 -13.98 -7.38
C GLY A 150 22.75 -13.35 -8.33
N GLU A 151 21.52 -13.87 -8.30
CA GLU A 151 20.43 -13.41 -9.15
C GLU A 151 19.70 -12.20 -8.53
N HIS A 152 19.13 -11.35 -9.37
CA HIS A 152 18.26 -10.28 -8.94
C HIS A 152 17.05 -10.86 -8.20
N ARG A 153 16.82 -10.44 -6.95
CA ARG A 153 15.58 -10.80 -6.23
C ARG A 153 14.42 -10.10 -6.91
N ALA A 154 13.40 -10.84 -7.33
CA ALA A 154 12.28 -10.29 -8.07
C ALA A 154 11.52 -9.18 -7.34
N GLY A 155 11.23 -9.37 -6.05
CA GLY A 155 10.47 -8.41 -5.29
C GLY A 155 9.72 -9.04 -4.12
N TRP A 156 8.64 -8.38 -3.73
CA TRP A 156 7.77 -8.78 -2.64
C TRP A 156 6.31 -8.66 -3.05
N ASP A 157 5.51 -9.63 -2.65
CA ASP A 157 4.06 -9.57 -2.76
C ASP A 157 3.46 -9.12 -1.42
N ILE A 158 2.69 -8.04 -1.48
CA ILE A 158 1.85 -7.56 -0.39
C ILE A 158 0.42 -7.99 -0.71
N THR A 159 0.03 -9.16 -0.22
CA THR A 159 -1.34 -9.66 -0.39
C THR A 159 -2.26 -9.00 0.63
N MET A 160 -3.29 -8.32 0.15
CA MET A 160 -4.34 -7.71 0.97
C MET A 160 -5.60 -8.59 0.91
N SER A 161 -5.83 -9.39 1.94
CA SER A 161 -7.03 -10.22 2.06
C SER A 161 -8.16 -9.45 2.71
N VAL A 162 -9.40 -9.66 2.29
CA VAL A 162 -10.57 -9.01 2.90
C VAL A 162 -11.23 -9.89 3.96
N PRO A 163 -12.00 -9.32 4.90
CA PRO A 163 -12.82 -10.12 5.80
C PRO A 163 -13.74 -11.08 5.06
N LYS A 164 -13.99 -12.25 5.64
CA LYS A 164 -14.69 -13.32 4.94
C LYS A 164 -16.10 -12.90 4.53
N SER A 165 -16.82 -12.14 5.37
CA SER A 165 -18.15 -11.63 5.03
C SER A 165 -18.14 -10.77 3.76
N VAL A 166 -17.08 -9.98 3.54
CA VAL A 166 -16.93 -9.15 2.33
C VAL A 166 -16.80 -10.04 1.10
N SER A 167 -15.96 -11.09 1.19
CA SER A 167 -15.81 -12.06 0.10
C SER A 167 -17.12 -12.78 -0.22
N ILE A 168 -17.85 -13.21 0.80
CA ILE A 168 -19.13 -13.91 0.64
C ILE A 168 -20.17 -13.00 -0.02
N LEU A 169 -20.35 -11.77 0.47
CA LEU A 169 -21.34 -10.85 -0.10
C LEU A 169 -20.98 -10.41 -1.51
N ALA A 170 -19.69 -10.21 -1.80
CA ALA A 170 -19.24 -9.82 -3.13
C ALA A 170 -19.40 -10.96 -4.16
N LEU A 171 -18.95 -12.17 -3.81
CA LEU A 171 -18.79 -13.27 -4.78
C LEU A 171 -19.99 -14.22 -4.79
N VAL A 172 -20.56 -14.53 -3.63
CA VAL A 172 -21.74 -15.41 -3.50
C VAL A 172 -23.02 -14.59 -3.53
N GLY A 173 -23.03 -13.46 -2.83
CA GLY A 173 -24.15 -12.51 -2.82
C GLY A 173 -24.28 -11.69 -4.10
N GLY A 174 -23.24 -11.65 -4.94
CA GLY A 174 -23.25 -10.97 -6.23
C GLY A 174 -23.19 -9.44 -6.16
N ASP A 175 -22.83 -8.83 -5.02
CA ASP A 175 -22.66 -7.38 -4.94
C ASP A 175 -21.28 -6.93 -5.44
N HIS A 176 -21.17 -6.73 -6.75
CA HIS A 176 -19.94 -6.29 -7.42
C HIS A 176 -19.44 -4.92 -6.94
N ARG A 177 -20.26 -4.10 -6.27
CA ARG A 177 -19.81 -2.82 -5.70
C ARG A 177 -18.78 -3.02 -4.60
N LEU A 178 -18.85 -4.14 -3.88
CA LEU A 178 -17.85 -4.53 -2.89
C LEU A 178 -16.50 -4.86 -3.55
N VAL A 179 -16.50 -5.43 -4.75
CA VAL A 179 -15.26 -5.70 -5.51
C VAL A 179 -14.56 -4.39 -5.86
N ALA A 180 -15.32 -3.40 -6.35
CA ALA A 180 -14.79 -2.06 -6.60
C ALA A 180 -14.25 -1.40 -5.32
N ALA A 181 -15.00 -1.47 -4.22
CA ALA A 181 -14.57 -0.94 -2.92
C ALA A 181 -13.25 -1.55 -2.44
N VAL A 182 -13.05 -2.86 -2.66
CA VAL A 182 -11.82 -3.57 -2.31
C VAL A 182 -10.65 -3.11 -3.17
N ARG A 183 -10.82 -3.02 -4.49
CA ARG A 183 -9.78 -2.51 -5.40
C ARG A 183 -9.36 -1.09 -5.02
N GLU A 184 -10.32 -0.21 -4.75
CA GLU A 184 -10.06 1.17 -4.36
C GLU A 184 -9.40 1.29 -2.98
N ALA A 185 -9.75 0.43 -2.02
CA ALA A 185 -9.09 0.37 -0.72
C ALA A 185 -7.64 -0.13 -0.84
N ALA A 186 -7.40 -1.14 -1.66
CA ALA A 186 -6.07 -1.65 -1.94
C ALA A 186 -5.20 -0.58 -2.62
N ALA A 187 -5.72 0.09 -3.66
CA ALA A 187 -5.02 1.18 -4.34
C ALA A 187 -4.67 2.34 -3.40
N ALA A 188 -5.61 2.78 -2.55
CA ALA A 188 -5.36 3.83 -1.56
C ALA A 188 -4.29 3.42 -0.53
N THR A 189 -4.30 2.15 -0.12
CA THR A 189 -3.29 1.61 0.80
C THR A 189 -1.93 1.55 0.13
N LEU A 190 -1.86 1.14 -1.14
CA LEU A 190 -0.60 1.07 -1.88
C LEU A 190 0.02 2.46 -2.07
N VAL A 191 -0.79 3.48 -2.36
CA VAL A 191 -0.33 4.88 -2.42
C VAL A 191 0.20 5.34 -1.06
N TRP A 192 -0.49 4.99 0.03
CA TRP A 192 0.00 5.30 1.38
C TRP A 192 1.32 4.55 1.68
N ALA A 193 1.39 3.27 1.36
CA ALA A 193 2.58 2.45 1.58
C ALA A 193 3.78 2.98 0.78
N GLU A 194 3.58 3.31 -0.49
CA GLU A 194 4.62 3.90 -1.34
C GLU A 194 5.22 5.15 -0.67
N ARG A 195 4.38 6.09 -0.26
CA ARG A 195 4.84 7.36 0.33
C ARG A 195 5.54 7.22 1.68
N ASN A 196 5.21 6.19 2.45
CA ASN A 196 5.63 6.07 3.85
C ASN A 196 6.63 4.93 4.11
N ILE A 197 6.76 3.98 3.19
CA ILE A 197 7.47 2.71 3.40
C ILE A 197 8.51 2.45 2.29
N ALA A 198 8.30 2.96 1.07
CA ALA A 198 9.26 2.74 -0.01
C ALA A 198 10.62 3.34 0.36
N GLU A 199 11.62 2.47 0.47
CA GLU A 199 12.99 2.86 0.80
C GLU A 199 13.98 2.29 -0.22
N GLY A 200 15.03 3.03 -0.50
CA GLY A 200 16.24 2.58 -1.18
C GLY A 200 17.45 2.72 -0.25
N ARG A 201 18.61 2.26 -0.70
CA ARG A 201 19.88 2.54 0.00
C ARG A 201 20.74 3.46 -0.85
N VAL A 202 21.14 4.60 -0.30
CA VAL A 202 22.10 5.50 -0.91
C VAL A 202 23.45 5.36 -0.20
N VAL A 203 24.52 5.27 -0.99
CA VAL A 203 25.89 5.29 -0.49
C VAL A 203 26.32 6.74 -0.38
N ASN A 204 26.53 7.24 0.83
CA ASN A 204 27.32 8.45 1.04
C ASN A 204 28.78 8.04 1.32
N SER A 205 29.71 9.01 1.28
CA SER A 205 31.16 8.78 1.29
C SER A 205 31.71 8.00 2.50
N LYS A 206 30.87 7.65 3.49
CA LYS A 206 31.26 6.86 4.67
C LYS A 206 30.29 5.72 5.01
N HIS A 207 29.01 5.76 4.63
CA HIS A 207 28.01 4.75 4.99
C HIS A 207 26.91 4.54 3.93
N GLN A 208 26.29 3.35 3.94
CA GLN A 208 24.99 3.13 3.30
C GLN A 208 23.89 3.54 4.28
N ALA A 209 23.02 4.45 3.88
CA ALA A 209 21.87 4.85 4.68
C ALA A 209 20.57 4.56 3.92
N PRO A 210 19.51 4.10 4.61
CA PRO A 210 18.17 4.06 4.05
C PRO A 210 17.70 5.47 3.69
N GLU A 211 17.02 5.59 2.55
CA GLU A 211 16.35 6.79 2.08
C GLU A 211 14.91 6.43 1.72
N THR A 212 13.93 7.16 2.25
CA THR A 212 12.54 7.04 1.79
C THR A 212 12.42 7.62 0.39
N THR A 213 12.10 6.76 -0.57
CA THR A 213 12.05 7.11 -2.00
C THR A 213 10.68 7.58 -2.43
N GLY A 214 9.61 7.04 -1.83
CA GLY A 214 8.25 7.31 -2.29
C GLY A 214 7.98 6.76 -3.70
N ARG A 215 8.70 5.73 -4.13
CA ARG A 215 8.64 5.16 -5.49
C ARG A 215 8.60 3.64 -5.46
N PHE A 216 7.43 3.08 -5.69
CA PHE A 216 7.22 1.67 -5.99
C PHE A 216 7.02 1.47 -7.49
N VAL A 217 7.52 0.35 -7.99
CA VAL A 217 7.10 -0.24 -9.26
C VAL A 217 6.25 -1.45 -8.90
N ALA A 218 4.93 -1.31 -8.98
CA ALA A 218 4.01 -2.34 -8.50
C ALA A 218 3.07 -2.83 -9.61
N ALA A 219 2.77 -4.12 -9.60
CA ALA A 219 1.67 -4.71 -10.35
C ALA A 219 0.62 -5.24 -9.38
N THR A 220 -0.63 -4.87 -9.60
CA THR A 220 -1.77 -5.28 -8.76
C THR A 220 -2.57 -6.35 -9.49
N PHE A 221 -3.01 -7.38 -8.77
CA PHE A 221 -3.83 -8.47 -9.30
C PHE A 221 -4.94 -8.79 -8.29
N LEU A 222 -6.19 -8.68 -8.71
CA LEU A 222 -7.35 -9.09 -7.91
C LEU A 222 -7.61 -10.58 -8.11
N HIS A 223 -7.81 -11.35 -7.05
CA HIS A 223 -8.23 -12.76 -7.12
C HIS A 223 -9.44 -13.00 -6.21
N ASP A 224 -10.26 -14.00 -6.53
CA ASP A 224 -11.56 -14.25 -5.88
C ASP A 224 -11.67 -15.60 -5.16
N VAL A 225 -10.77 -16.55 -5.43
CA VAL A 225 -10.76 -17.89 -4.81
C VAL A 225 -9.48 -18.16 -4.06
N ASN A 226 -9.59 -18.90 -2.96
CA ASN A 226 -8.42 -19.48 -2.31
C ASN A 226 -8.03 -20.82 -2.96
N ARG A 227 -6.92 -21.41 -2.52
CA ARG A 227 -6.42 -22.70 -3.03
C ARG A 227 -7.36 -23.89 -2.78
N SER A 228 -8.30 -23.75 -1.85
CA SER A 228 -9.33 -24.75 -1.55
C SER A 228 -10.61 -24.53 -2.39
N GLY A 229 -10.63 -23.52 -3.27
CA GLY A 229 -11.79 -23.17 -4.08
C GLY A 229 -12.87 -22.37 -3.33
N GLU A 230 -12.57 -21.86 -2.14
CA GLU A 230 -13.54 -21.07 -1.37
C GLU A 230 -13.48 -19.58 -1.75
N PRO A 231 -14.61 -18.84 -1.62
CA PRO A 231 -14.64 -17.40 -1.83
C PRO A 231 -13.65 -16.68 -0.91
N GLN A 232 -12.66 -16.04 -1.52
CA GLN A 232 -11.64 -15.26 -0.83
C GLN A 232 -11.19 -14.15 -1.76
N LEU A 233 -11.82 -12.99 -1.65
CA LEU A 233 -11.39 -11.82 -2.38
C LEU A 233 -10.08 -11.30 -1.78
N HIS A 234 -9.07 -11.12 -2.61
CA HIS A 234 -7.77 -10.60 -2.18
C HIS A 234 -7.07 -9.90 -3.33
N VAL A 235 -6.21 -8.95 -2.99
CA VAL A 235 -5.41 -8.21 -3.98
C VAL A 235 -3.93 -8.52 -3.73
N HIS A 236 -3.27 -9.12 -4.70
CA HIS A 236 -1.81 -9.19 -4.74
C HIS A 236 -1.26 -7.86 -5.21
N ASN A 237 -0.32 -7.29 -4.48
CA ASN A 237 0.39 -6.08 -4.87
C ASN A 237 1.87 -6.45 -4.94
N VAL A 238 2.29 -6.85 -6.14
CA VAL A 238 3.65 -7.32 -6.40
C VAL A 238 4.54 -6.12 -6.63
N ILE A 239 5.37 -5.80 -5.64
CA ILE A 239 6.34 -4.72 -5.67
C ILE A 239 7.65 -5.27 -6.22
N ALA A 240 8.08 -4.80 -7.39
CA ALA A 240 9.37 -5.14 -7.94
C ALA A 240 10.50 -4.63 -7.03
N ASN A 241 11.63 -5.32 -7.02
CA ASN A 241 12.82 -4.90 -6.28
C ASN A 241 13.55 -3.75 -6.99
N ALA A 242 12.82 -2.68 -7.24
CA ALA A 242 13.24 -1.50 -7.97
C ALA A 242 12.62 -0.25 -7.34
N THR A 243 13.45 0.75 -7.07
CA THR A 243 13.01 2.06 -6.61
C THR A 243 13.99 3.12 -7.10
N ARG A 244 13.50 4.34 -7.32
CA ARG A 244 14.32 5.46 -7.77
C ARG A 244 14.64 6.37 -6.59
N THR A 245 15.92 6.55 -6.31
CA THR A 245 16.43 7.38 -5.21
C THR A 245 16.50 8.86 -5.60
N ALA A 246 16.68 9.77 -4.64
CA ALA A 246 16.64 11.21 -4.92
C ALA A 246 17.75 11.71 -5.86
N ASP A 247 18.85 10.97 -5.96
CA ASP A 247 19.92 11.22 -6.95
C ASP A 247 19.53 10.80 -8.39
N GLY A 248 18.31 10.33 -8.59
CA GLY A 248 17.76 9.93 -9.88
C GLY A 248 18.14 8.52 -10.33
N THR A 249 18.90 7.77 -9.53
CA THR A 249 19.37 6.43 -9.86
C THR A 249 18.35 5.37 -9.46
N TRP A 250 18.18 4.34 -10.29
CA TRP A 250 17.39 3.17 -9.92
C TRP A 250 18.23 2.19 -9.11
N ARG A 251 17.67 1.70 -8.00
CA ARG A 251 18.32 0.78 -7.06
C ARG A 251 17.35 -0.29 -6.58
N ALA A 252 17.89 -1.33 -5.97
CA ALA A 252 17.11 -2.31 -5.25
C ALA A 252 16.31 -1.66 -4.11
N LEU A 253 15.08 -2.13 -3.91
CA LEU A 253 14.22 -1.71 -2.83
C LEU A 253 14.77 -2.24 -1.50
N HIS A 254 14.81 -1.38 -0.49
CA HIS A 254 15.12 -1.76 0.87
C HIS A 254 13.84 -2.25 1.57
N SER A 255 13.69 -3.58 1.68
CA SER A 255 12.42 -4.22 2.05
C SER A 255 12.11 -4.29 3.54
N ASP A 256 13.05 -3.97 4.43
CA ASP A 256 12.88 -4.17 5.88
C ASP A 256 11.61 -3.48 6.40
N GLN A 257 11.31 -2.29 5.88
CA GLN A 257 10.11 -1.56 6.27
C GLN A 257 8.81 -2.22 5.81
N LEU A 258 8.80 -3.01 4.73
CA LEU A 258 7.59 -3.75 4.30
C LEU A 258 7.14 -4.71 5.40
N TYR A 259 8.08 -5.42 6.03
CA TYR A 259 7.81 -6.34 7.13
C TYR A 259 7.53 -5.59 8.44
N HIS A 260 8.37 -4.61 8.80
CA HIS A 260 8.21 -3.87 10.05
C HIS A 260 6.91 -3.08 10.13
N ARG A 261 6.38 -2.61 8.98
CA ARG A 261 5.17 -1.79 8.88
C ARG A 261 3.95 -2.59 8.42
N GLN A 262 4.03 -3.91 8.31
CA GLN A 262 2.92 -4.78 7.89
C GLN A 262 1.62 -4.49 8.65
N HIS A 263 1.68 -4.38 9.98
CA HIS A 263 0.52 -4.07 10.82
C HIS A 263 -0.07 -2.68 10.58
N VAL A 264 0.76 -1.70 10.18
CA VAL A 264 0.30 -0.35 9.85
C VAL A 264 -0.39 -0.35 8.49
N MET A 265 0.20 -1.02 7.49
CA MET A 265 -0.46 -1.22 6.20
C MET A 265 -1.81 -1.90 6.36
N ASP A 266 -1.88 -2.91 7.23
CA ASP A 266 -3.10 -3.66 7.54
C ASP A 266 -4.18 -2.75 8.13
N ALA A 267 -3.83 -1.90 9.10
CA ALA A 267 -4.75 -0.92 9.68
C ALA A 267 -5.25 0.11 8.66
N VAL A 268 -4.36 0.59 7.79
CA VAL A 268 -4.70 1.54 6.72
C VAL A 268 -5.68 0.90 5.73
N PHE A 269 -5.40 -0.33 5.30
CA PHE A 269 -6.26 -1.08 4.40
C PHE A 269 -7.64 -1.34 4.98
N LEU A 270 -7.70 -1.90 6.19
CA LEU A 270 -8.97 -2.21 6.84
C LEU A 270 -9.78 -0.94 7.13
N SER A 271 -9.13 0.16 7.49
CA SER A 271 -9.81 1.46 7.66
C SER A 271 -10.37 1.99 6.34
N ALA A 272 -9.60 1.92 5.25
CA ALA A 272 -10.04 2.37 3.93
C ALA A 272 -11.20 1.51 3.42
N LEU A 273 -11.10 0.18 3.57
CA LEU A 273 -12.14 -0.75 3.18
C LEU A 273 -13.41 -0.54 3.98
N ARG A 274 -13.32 -0.43 5.32
CA ARG A 274 -14.49 -0.21 6.19
C ARG A 274 -15.27 1.03 5.76
N SER A 275 -14.59 2.16 5.57
CA SER A 275 -15.21 3.41 5.14
C SER A 275 -16.01 3.25 3.84
N ARG A 276 -15.47 2.52 2.86
CA ARG A 276 -16.13 2.26 1.58
C ARG A 276 -17.32 1.31 1.73
N VAL A 277 -17.17 0.25 2.51
CA VAL A 277 -18.26 -0.70 2.81
C VAL A 277 -19.42 0.00 3.52
N GLU A 278 -19.13 0.86 4.50
CA GLU A 278 -20.13 1.66 5.21
C GLU A 278 -20.83 2.66 4.27
N THR A 279 -20.09 3.26 3.33
CA THR A 279 -20.66 4.15 2.30
C THR A 279 -21.65 3.41 1.38
N LEU A 280 -21.44 2.11 1.14
CA LEU A 280 -22.38 1.26 0.38
C LEU A 280 -23.64 0.88 1.19
N GLY A 281 -23.74 1.27 2.46
CA GLY A 281 -24.88 1.02 3.34
C GLY A 281 -24.77 -0.24 4.20
N TYR A 282 -23.62 -0.91 4.19
CA TYR A 282 -23.36 -2.03 5.09
C TYR A 282 -22.92 -1.54 6.47
N VAL A 283 -23.16 -2.36 7.50
CA VAL A 283 -22.72 -2.08 8.87
C VAL A 283 -21.53 -2.98 9.20
N ALA A 284 -20.39 -2.37 9.57
CA ALA A 284 -19.21 -3.11 10.01
C ALA A 284 -19.28 -3.43 11.52
N ILE A 285 -19.01 -4.68 11.87
CA ILE A 285 -18.93 -5.18 13.24
C ILE A 285 -17.49 -5.60 13.51
N PHE A 286 -16.85 -4.99 14.51
CA PHE A 286 -15.45 -5.27 14.83
C PHE A 286 -15.25 -6.68 15.36
N ARG A 287 -14.15 -7.30 14.91
CA ARG A 287 -13.68 -8.61 15.35
C ARG A 287 -12.59 -8.41 16.41
N HIS A 288 -12.93 -8.71 17.66
CA HIS A 288 -11.99 -8.55 18.78
C HIS A 288 -10.86 -9.58 18.78
N ASP A 289 -11.03 -10.69 18.07
CA ASP A 289 -10.05 -11.75 17.86
C ASP A 289 -9.01 -11.43 16.76
N LEU A 290 -9.24 -10.37 15.98
CA LEU A 290 -8.37 -9.93 14.88
C LEU A 290 -7.76 -8.55 15.20
N ARG A 291 -6.60 -8.25 14.61
CA ARG A 291 -5.89 -6.97 14.86
C ARG A 291 -6.41 -5.83 13.97
N ASN A 292 -5.91 -4.63 14.25
CA ASN A 292 -5.88 -3.50 13.32
C ASN A 292 -7.24 -3.01 12.80
N GLY A 293 -8.31 -3.25 13.56
CA GLY A 293 -9.66 -2.81 13.20
C GLY A 293 -10.35 -3.72 12.18
N ALA A 294 -9.93 -4.99 12.11
CA ALA A 294 -10.64 -6.01 11.36
C ALA A 294 -12.12 -6.10 11.81
N PHE A 295 -12.99 -6.38 10.84
CA PHE A 295 -14.44 -6.35 10.99
C PHE A 295 -15.08 -7.42 10.13
N GLU A 296 -16.33 -7.76 10.40
CA GLU A 296 -17.22 -8.45 9.47
C GLU A 296 -18.44 -7.56 9.19
N ILE A 297 -19.20 -7.87 8.15
CA ILE A 297 -20.43 -7.16 7.80
C ILE A 297 -21.60 -7.77 8.57
N ALA A 298 -22.40 -6.92 9.21
CA ALA A 298 -23.64 -7.31 9.87
C ALA A 298 -24.59 -8.03 8.91
N GLY A 299 -25.25 -9.09 9.39
CA GLY A 299 -26.16 -9.91 8.59
C GLY A 299 -25.52 -11.15 7.96
N VAL A 300 -24.19 -11.26 7.94
CA VAL A 300 -23.50 -12.52 7.66
C VAL A 300 -23.24 -13.23 8.99
N SER A 301 -23.85 -14.41 9.19
CA SER A 301 -23.71 -15.14 10.44
C SER A 301 -22.30 -15.70 10.60
N ARG A 302 -21.87 -15.90 11.85
CA ARG A 302 -20.58 -16.53 12.16
C ARG A 302 -20.48 -17.94 11.59
N GLU A 303 -21.57 -18.70 11.64
CA GLU A 303 -21.67 -20.05 11.07
C GLU A 303 -21.38 -20.05 9.56
N VAL A 304 -21.91 -19.05 8.83
CA VAL A 304 -21.63 -18.87 7.40
C VAL A 304 -20.16 -18.52 7.17
N VAL A 305 -19.59 -17.61 7.97
CA VAL A 305 -18.16 -17.28 7.89
C VAL A 305 -17.29 -18.52 8.13
N GLU A 306 -17.59 -19.32 9.15
CA GLU A 306 -16.84 -20.52 9.52
C GLU A 306 -16.97 -21.62 8.46
N ALA A 307 -18.16 -21.79 7.86
CA ALA A 307 -18.40 -22.76 6.79
C ALA A 307 -17.53 -22.51 5.54
N PHE A 308 -17.12 -21.25 5.29
CA PHE A 308 -16.24 -20.86 4.18
C PHE A 308 -14.82 -20.50 4.64
N SER A 309 -14.42 -20.95 5.83
CA SER A 309 -13.10 -20.67 6.43
C SER A 309 -12.39 -21.94 6.89
N VAL A 310 -12.35 -22.99 6.04
CA VAL A 310 -11.78 -24.30 6.39
C VAL A 310 -10.28 -24.23 6.75
N ARG A 311 -9.57 -23.18 6.35
CA ARG A 311 -8.16 -22.92 6.73
C ARG A 311 -7.96 -22.19 8.07
N SER A 312 -9.02 -21.65 8.65
CA SER A 312 -8.98 -20.94 9.94
C SER A 312 -9.51 -21.79 11.09
N ALA A 313 -10.21 -22.89 10.79
CA ALA A 313 -10.73 -23.88 11.73
C ALA A 313 -9.66 -24.87 12.21
#